data_AF-A0A323V2B9-F1
#
_entry.id   AF-A0A323V2B9-F1
#
_cell.length_a   1.000
_cell.length_b   1.000
_cell.length_c   1.000
_cell.angle_alpha   90.00
_cell.angle_beta   90.00
_cell.angle_gamma   90.00
#
_symmetry.space_group_name_H-M   'P 1'
#
loop_
_entity.id
_entity.type
_entity.pdbx_description
1 polymer ?
#
loop_
_entity_poly.entity_id
_entity_poly.type
_entity_poly.pdbx_seq_one_letter_code
_entity_poly.pdbx_strand_id
1 'polypeptide(L)'
;LRRAWAGAAALATAAVLLLAALPGAAVPAGLALAAFGCAFVVLSGVLLAWGAHRVPAAAPQAAAVLFVGLTVGQAAGALVLGVVADRAGAPAAFVVAAVLLVGAALAAEPRTRVSAAATPGSRRR
;
A
#
# COMPACT_ATOMS: atom_id res chain seq x y z
N LEU A 1 1.42 -12.30 -3.19
CA LEU A 1 1.06 -11.14 -2.34
C LEU A 1 2.27 -10.29 -1.94
N ARG A 2 3.26 -10.78 -1.18
CA ARG A 2 4.45 -9.97 -0.78
C ARG A 2 5.23 -9.32 -1.94
N ARG A 3 5.57 -10.07 -2.99
CA ARG A 3 6.28 -9.50 -4.16
C ARG A 3 5.43 -8.46 -4.89
N ALA A 4 4.13 -8.71 -4.99
CA ALA A 4 3.18 -7.77 -5.57
C ALA A 4 3.07 -6.49 -4.72
N TRP A 5 3.04 -6.62 -3.38
CA TRP A 5 3.09 -5.49 -2.45
C TRP A 5 4.35 -4.64 -2.65
N ALA A 6 5.53 -5.27 -2.57
CA ALA A 6 6.79 -4.57 -2.72
C ALA A 6 6.95 -3.93 -4.11
N GLY A 7 6.58 -4.66 -5.17
CA GLY A 7 6.63 -4.16 -6.54
C GLY A 7 5.68 -2.98 -6.76
N ALA A 8 4.44 -3.06 -6.28
CA ALA A 8 3.48 -1.97 -6.40
C ALA A 8 3.88 -0.76 -5.54
N ALA A 9 4.38 -0.97 -4.32
CA ALA A 9 4.90 0.12 -3.49
C ALA A 9 6.11 0.80 -4.14
N ALA A 10 7.02 0.03 -4.75
CA ALA A 10 8.15 0.58 -5.49
C ALA A 10 7.69 1.38 -6.72
N LEU A 11 6.71 0.88 -7.47
CA LEU A 11 6.13 1.60 -8.61
C LEU A 11 5.46 2.91 -8.18
N ALA A 12 4.65 2.89 -7.11
CA ALA A 12 4.03 4.09 -6.55
C ALA A 12 5.10 5.09 -6.09
N THR A 13 6.16 4.62 -5.43
CA THR A 13 7.27 5.47 -4.96
C THR A 13 7.96 6.15 -6.15
N ALA A 14 8.30 5.39 -7.19
CA ALA A 14 8.93 5.92 -8.39
C ALA A 14 8.03 6.94 -9.10
N ALA A 15 6.72 6.67 -9.19
CA ALA A 15 5.76 7.59 -9.78
C ALA A 15 5.67 8.91 -9.02
N VAL A 16 5.63 8.87 -7.68
CA VAL A 16 5.59 10.07 -6.85
C VAL A 16 6.91 10.85 -6.91
N LEU A 17 8.06 10.16 -6.94
CA LEU A 17 9.36 10.82 -7.14
C LEU A 17 9.49 11.47 -8.51
N LEU A 18 8.87 10.90 -9.55
CA LEU A 18 8.82 11.51 -10.88
C LEU A 18 8.09 12.87 -10.85
N LEU A 19 7.01 12.97 -10.07
CA LEU A 19 6.30 14.23 -9.85
C LEU A 19 7.14 15.27 -9.10
N ALA A 20 7.98 14.83 -8.17
CA ALA A 20 8.91 15.71 -7.46
C ALA A 20 10.04 16.22 -8.37
N ALA A 21 10.54 15.38 -9.27
CA ALA A 21 11.70 15.68 -10.12
C ALA A 21 11.38 16.59 -11.32
N LEU A 22 10.16 16.51 -11.86
CA LEU A 22 9.75 17.25 -13.06
C LEU A 22 8.49 18.10 -12.81
N PRO A 23 8.56 19.10 -11.92
CA PRO A 23 7.41 19.96 -11.64
C PRO A 23 7.00 20.73 -12.89
N GLY A 24 5.70 20.74 -13.19
CA GLY A 24 5.12 21.49 -14.32
C GLY A 24 5.06 20.76 -15.67
N ALA A 25 5.63 19.57 -15.78
CA ALA A 25 5.57 18.78 -17.02
C ALA A 25 4.30 17.92 -17.08
N ALA A 26 3.32 18.31 -17.90
CA ALA A 26 2.01 17.67 -17.95
C ALA A 26 2.05 16.19 -18.37
N VAL A 27 2.86 15.84 -19.37
CA VAL A 27 2.95 14.45 -19.87
C VAL A 27 3.58 13.50 -18.82
N PRO A 28 4.75 13.80 -18.22
CA PRO A 28 5.29 13.01 -17.11
C PRO A 28 4.33 12.92 -15.93
N ALA A 29 3.60 13.99 -15.62
CA ALA A 29 2.61 13.97 -14.55
C ALA A 29 1.47 12.99 -14.85
N GLY A 30 0.91 13.00 -16.07
CA GLY A 30 -0.12 12.04 -16.47
C GLY A 30 0.35 10.59 -16.35
N LEU A 31 1.57 10.29 -16.79
CA LEU A 31 2.16 8.96 -16.67
C LEU A 31 2.38 8.56 -15.20
N ALA A 32 2.85 9.48 -14.37
CA ALA A 32 3.02 9.26 -12.94
C ALA A 32 1.68 8.97 -12.25
N LEU A 33 0.64 9.76 -12.54
CA LEU A 33 -0.70 9.52 -11.98
C LEU A 33 -1.26 8.17 -12.41
N ALA A 34 -1.11 7.80 -13.69
CA ALA A 34 -1.55 6.50 -14.18
C ALA A 34 -0.80 5.34 -13.49
N ALA A 35 0.53 5.44 -13.37
CA ALA A 35 1.35 4.45 -12.69
C ALA A 35 1.00 4.33 -11.19
N PHE A 36 0.80 5.46 -10.52
CA PHE A 36 0.36 5.49 -9.13
C PHE A 36 -1.03 4.87 -8.96
N GLY A 37 -1.98 5.17 -9.84
CA GLY A 37 -3.32 4.57 -9.83
C GLY A 37 -3.28 3.04 -9.99
N CYS A 38 -2.50 2.54 -10.95
CA CYS A 38 -2.27 1.10 -11.12
C CYS A 38 -1.66 0.46 -9.87
N ALA A 39 -0.65 1.09 -9.29
CA ALA A 39 -0.02 0.61 -8.06
C ALA A 39 -1.02 0.60 -6.88
N PHE A 40 -1.84 1.62 -6.74
CA PHE A 40 -2.86 1.71 -5.70
C PHE A 40 -3.91 0.59 -5.80
N VAL A 41 -4.36 0.26 -7.01
CA VAL A 41 -5.27 -0.87 -7.25
C VAL A 41 -4.63 -2.18 -6.81
N VAL A 42 -3.37 -2.42 -7.16
CA VAL A 42 -2.64 -3.63 -6.77
C VAL A 42 -2.44 -3.69 -5.24
N LEU A 43 -2.04 -2.59 -4.61
CA LEU A 43 -1.85 -2.52 -3.15
C LEU A 43 -3.17 -2.80 -2.41
N SER A 44 -4.26 -2.17 -2.84
CA SER A 44 -5.59 -2.37 -2.25
C SER A 44 -6.09 -3.80 -2.45
N GLY A 45 -5.86 -4.39 -3.62
CA GLY A 45 -6.18 -5.79 -3.90
C GLY A 45 -5.38 -6.77 -3.03
N VAL A 46 -4.09 -6.50 -2.80
CA VAL A 46 -3.26 -7.30 -1.89
C VAL A 46 -3.77 -7.23 -0.46
N LEU A 47 -4.16 -6.04 0.00
CA LEU A 47 -4.75 -5.84 1.33
C LEU A 47 -6.08 -6.58 1.50
N LEU A 48 -6.96 -6.52 0.50
CA LEU A 48 -8.21 -7.28 0.48
C LEU A 48 -7.95 -8.79 0.55
N ALA A 49 -6.99 -9.29 -0.25
CA ALA A 49 -6.62 -10.70 -0.23
C ALA A 49 -6.06 -11.13 1.15
N TRP A 50 -5.20 -10.31 1.76
CA TRP A 50 -4.72 -10.57 3.12
C TRP A 50 -5.84 -10.57 4.16
N GLY A 51 -6.77 -9.62 4.09
CA GLY A 51 -7.95 -9.58 4.96
C GLY A 51 -8.80 -10.85 4.84
N ALA A 52 -9.12 -11.26 3.61
CA ALA A 52 -9.89 -12.47 3.34
C ALA A 52 -9.18 -13.75 3.81
N HIS A 53 -7.85 -13.82 3.71
CA HIS A 53 -7.08 -14.95 4.22
C HIS A 53 -7.04 -15.01 5.76
N ARG A 54 -7.01 -13.86 6.45
CA ARG A 54 -6.95 -13.82 7.92
C ARG A 54 -8.28 -14.07 8.61
N VAL A 55 -9.37 -13.59 8.02
CA VAL A 55 -10.72 -13.75 8.58
C VAL A 55 -11.69 -14.21 7.47
N PRO A 56 -11.58 -15.46 7.00
CA PRO A 56 -12.39 -15.95 5.88
C PRO A 56 -13.89 -15.88 6.15
N ALA A 57 -14.31 -16.19 7.38
CA ALA A 57 -15.71 -16.15 7.80
C ALA A 57 -16.30 -14.71 7.84
N ALA A 58 -15.45 -13.69 7.86
CA ALA A 58 -15.82 -12.28 7.96
C ALA A 58 -15.14 -11.43 6.86
N ALA A 59 -14.91 -12.01 5.69
CA ALA A 59 -14.23 -11.33 4.58
C ALA A 59 -14.93 -10.01 4.15
N PRO A 60 -16.28 -9.90 4.11
CA PRO A 60 -16.94 -8.64 3.83
C PRO A 60 -16.68 -7.56 4.88
N GLN A 61 -16.68 -7.91 6.18
CA GLN A 61 -16.36 -6.98 7.24
C GLN A 61 -14.89 -6.53 7.17
N ALA A 62 -13.96 -7.45 6.89
CA ALA A 62 -12.55 -7.11 6.71
C ALA A 62 -12.33 -6.12 5.57
N ALA A 63 -13.06 -6.29 4.45
CA ALA A 63 -13.04 -5.33 3.34
C ALA A 63 -13.61 -3.96 3.74
N ALA A 64 -14.70 -3.92 4.50
CA ALA A 64 -15.27 -2.67 5.00
C ALA A 64 -14.29 -1.90 5.89
N VAL A 65 -13.65 -2.59 6.85
CA VAL A 65 -12.61 -2.00 7.72
C VAL A 65 -11.43 -1.49 6.87
N LEU A 66 -11.04 -2.22 5.83
CA LEU A 66 -9.99 -1.79 4.92
C LEU A 66 -10.34 -0.48 4.22
N PHE A 67 -11.53 -0.38 3.63
CA PHE A 67 -11.97 0.84 2.95
C PHE A 67 -12.05 2.02 3.90
N VAL A 68 -12.58 1.84 5.11
CA VAL A 68 -12.58 2.89 6.15
C VAL A 68 -11.14 3.32 6.47
N GLY A 69 -10.23 2.37 6.68
CA GLY A 69 -8.82 2.65 6.94
C GLY A 69 -8.15 3.42 5.79
N LEU A 70 -8.43 3.05 4.54
CA LEU A 70 -7.94 3.75 3.35
C LEU A 70 -8.48 5.18 3.29
N THR A 71 -9.78 5.37 3.48
CA THR A 71 -10.40 6.71 3.46
C THR A 71 -9.83 7.61 4.54
N VAL A 72 -9.68 7.11 5.77
CA VAL A 72 -9.06 7.85 6.87
C VAL A 72 -7.61 8.18 6.55
N GLY A 73 -6.85 7.22 6.01
CA GLY A 73 -5.47 7.43 5.59
C GLY A 73 -5.33 8.48 4.48
N GLN A 74 -6.24 8.49 3.50
CA GLN A 74 -6.27 9.51 2.45
C GLN A 74 -6.60 10.90 3.01
N ALA A 75 -7.57 11.01 3.93
CA ALA A 75 -7.92 12.28 4.56
C ALA A 75 -6.76 12.83 5.39
N ALA A 76 -6.15 12.00 6.24
CA ALA A 76 -4.98 12.39 7.03
C ALA A 76 -3.77 12.75 6.13
N GLY A 77 -3.53 11.96 5.08
CA GLY A 77 -2.48 12.20 4.11
C GLY A 77 -2.66 13.53 3.37
N ALA A 78 -3.88 13.83 2.92
CA ALA A 78 -4.20 15.09 2.25
C ALA A 78 -3.96 16.31 3.17
N LEU A 79 -4.34 16.22 4.44
CA LEU A 79 -4.07 17.29 5.42
C LEU A 79 -2.57 17.49 5.64
N VAL A 80 -1.83 16.42 5.92
CA VAL A 80 -0.39 16.50 6.18
C VAL A 80 0.37 16.98 4.96
N LEU A 81 0.16 16.35 3.80
CA LEU A 81 0.84 16.71 2.57
C LEU A 81 0.43 18.09 2.05
N GLY A 82 -0.83 18.51 2.27
CA GLY A 82 -1.29 19.86 1.97
C GLY A 82 -0.52 20.91 2.76
N VAL A 83 -0.38 20.71 4.08
CA VAL A 83 0.43 21.60 4.94
C VAL A 83 1.89 21.62 4.50
N VAL A 84 2.47 20.48 4.12
CA VAL A 84 3.84 20.44 3.59
C VAL A 84 3.93 21.20 2.26
N ALA A 85 2.97 21.02 1.36
CA ALA A 85 2.93 21.70 0.07
C ALA A 85 2.82 23.22 0.24
N ASP A 86 1.98 23.69 1.16
CA ASP A 86 1.81 25.12 1.46
C ASP A 86 3.09 25.76 2.03
N ARG A 87 3.85 25.02 2.84
CA ARG A 87 5.04 25.56 3.54
C ARG A 87 6.36 25.36 2.80
N ALA A 88 6.50 24.26 2.07
CA ALA A 88 7.77 23.83 1.46
C ALA A 88 7.65 23.52 -0.04
N GLY A 89 6.46 23.71 -0.63
CA GLY A 89 6.19 23.48 -2.04
C GLY A 89 5.80 22.04 -2.38
N ALA A 90 5.19 21.87 -3.54
CA ALA A 90 4.72 20.57 -4.03
C ALA A 90 5.82 19.48 -4.12
N PRO A 91 7.06 19.77 -4.57
CA PRO A 91 8.11 18.75 -4.62
C PRO A 91 8.42 18.15 -3.24
N ALA A 92 8.45 18.96 -2.18
CA ALA A 92 8.70 18.49 -0.83
C ALA A 92 7.57 17.56 -0.35
N ALA A 93 6.31 17.89 -0.64
CA ALA A 93 5.17 17.04 -0.33
C ALA A 93 5.27 15.67 -1.04
N PHE A 94 5.68 15.64 -2.31
CA PHE A 94 5.90 14.39 -3.03
C PHE A 94 7.05 13.56 -2.44
N VAL A 95 8.15 14.18 -2.01
CA VAL A 95 9.25 13.46 -1.33
C VAL A 95 8.76 12.85 -0.02
N VAL A 96 8.00 13.57 0.78
CA VAL A 96 7.39 13.03 2.02
C VAL A 96 6.48 11.85 1.71
N ALA A 97 5.62 11.96 0.69
CA ALA A 97 4.77 10.86 0.24
C ALA A 97 5.58 9.63 -0.21
N ALA A 98 6.70 9.84 -0.92
CA ALA A 98 7.60 8.75 -1.32
C ALA A 98 8.23 8.05 -0.11
N VAL A 99 8.66 8.79 0.93
CA VAL A 99 9.17 8.21 2.17
C VAL A 99 8.11 7.36 2.87
N LEU A 100 6.86 7.82 2.93
CA LEU A 100 5.74 7.05 3.49
C LEU A 100 5.50 5.75 2.70
N LEU A 101 5.58 5.80 1.37
CA LEU A 101 5.43 4.61 0.52
C LEU A 101 6.57 3.60 0.72
N VAL A 102 7.81 4.06 0.89
CA VAL A 102 8.94 3.21 1.25
C VAL A 102 8.70 2.56 2.62
N GLY A 103 8.23 3.32 3.61
CA GLY A 103 7.84 2.77 4.92
C GLY A 103 6.76 1.70 4.81
N ALA A 104 5.74 1.94 3.99
CA ALA A 104 4.69 0.96 3.71
C ALA A 104 5.21 -0.30 3.01
N ALA A 105 6.18 -0.17 2.09
CA ALA A 105 6.82 -1.31 1.42
C ALA A 105 7.49 -2.26 2.44
N LEU A 106 8.10 -1.69 3.48
CA LEU A 106 8.78 -2.44 4.55
C LEU A 106 7.79 -3.12 5.52
N ALA A 107 6.58 -2.58 5.68
CA ALA A 107 5.55 -3.09 6.58
C ALA A 107 4.84 -4.37 6.08
N ALA A 108 5.35 -5.03 5.03
CA ALA A 108 4.72 -6.21 4.45
C ALA A 108 4.55 -7.35 5.48
N GLU A 109 3.38 -8.00 5.49
CA GLU A 109 2.97 -9.01 6.47
C GLU A 109 4.04 -10.10 6.71
N PRO A 110 4.54 -10.31 7.94
CA PRO A 110 5.54 -11.33 8.28
C PRO A 110 5.15 -12.73 7.79
N ARG A 111 6.11 -13.56 7.40
CA ARG A 111 5.84 -14.98 7.11
C ARG A 111 5.32 -15.64 8.38
N THR A 112 4.01 -15.88 8.47
CA THR A 112 3.48 -16.90 9.36
C THR A 112 4.00 -18.22 8.81
N ARG A 113 5.10 -18.74 9.37
CA ARG A 113 5.47 -20.14 9.17
C ARG A 113 4.31 -20.93 9.75
N VAL A 114 3.51 -21.55 8.89
CA VAL A 114 2.65 -22.64 9.32
C VAL A 114 3.62 -23.69 9.84
N SER A 115 3.83 -23.74 11.16
CA SER A 115 4.40 -24.92 11.78
C SER A 115 3.47 -26.03 11.37
N ALA A 116 3.98 -26.96 10.55
CA ALA A 116 3.30 -28.20 10.25
C ALA A 116 3.05 -28.89 11.59
N ALA A 117 1.86 -28.68 12.15
CA ALA A 117 1.44 -29.32 13.37
C ALA A 117 1.47 -30.82 13.07
N ALA A 118 2.34 -31.51 13.81
CA ALA A 118 2.56 -32.94 13.74
C ALA A 118 1.23 -33.69 13.62
N THR A 119 1.12 -34.53 12.59
CA THR A 119 0.00 -35.46 12.38
C THR A 119 -0.23 -36.27 13.66
N PRO A 120 -1.36 -36.11 14.38
CA PRO A 120 -1.63 -36.94 15.55
C PRO A 120 -2.20 -38.29 15.10
N GLY A 121 -1.51 -39.37 15.48
CA GLY A 121 -2.21 -40.59 15.90
C GLY A 121 -2.43 -41.69 14.87
N SER A 122 -1.35 -42.36 14.44
CA SER A 122 -1.40 -43.77 14.04
C SER A 122 -1.50 -44.69 15.28
N ARG A 123 -2.63 -44.68 15.99
CA ARG A 123 -2.93 -45.74 16.98
C ARG A 123 -4.41 -46.07 17.03
N ARG A 124 -4.78 -47.10 16.26
CA ARG A 124 -5.80 -48.10 16.63
C ARG A 124 -5.50 -49.38 15.86
N ARG A 125 -4.84 -50.32 16.54
CA ARG A 125 -4.94 -51.76 16.30
C ARG A 125 -5.35 -52.37 17.62
#